data_AF-X0V7N9-F1
#
_entry.id   AF-X0V7N9-F1
#
_cell.length_a   1.000
_cell.length_b   1.000
_cell.length_c   1.000
_cell.angle_alpha   90.00
_cell.angle_beta   90.00
_cell.angle_gamma   90.00
#
_symmetry.space_group_name_H-M   'P 1'
#
loop_
_entity.id
_entity.type
_entity.pdbx_description
1 polymer ?
#
loop_
_entity_poly.entity_id
_entity_poly.type
_entity_poly.pdbx_seq_one_letter_code
_entity_poly.pdbx_strand_id
1 'polypeptide(L)' 'LSFSATQNTAYIDPFQCFGCGLCATECPQDAVTMVERASLPALANVW' A
#
# COMPACT_ATOMS: atom_id res chain seq x y z
N LEU A 1 -1.64 -7.79 3.24
CA LEU A 1 -0.46 -8.15 2.40
C LEU A 1 -0.66 -9.59 1.96
N SER A 2 -0.84 -9.83 0.66
CA SER A 2 -0.94 -11.19 0.12
C SER A 2 0.44 -11.56 -0.43
N PHE A 3 1.21 -12.36 0.32
CA PHE A 3 2.50 -12.85 -0.13
C PHE A 3 2.30 -14.18 -0.87
N SER A 4 2.35 -14.14 -2.20
CA SER A 4 2.38 -15.35 -3.02
C SER A 4 3.83 -15.66 -3.33
N ALA A 5 4.31 -16.83 -2.91
CA ALA A 5 5.71 -17.26 -3.07
C ALA A 5 6.20 -17.33 -4.54
N THR A 6 5.31 -17.20 -5.52
CA THR A 6 5.62 -17.16 -6.96
C THR A 6 5.61 -15.76 -7.56
N GLN A 7 5.14 -14.74 -6.84
CA GLN A 7 5.16 -13.34 -7.28
C GLN A 7 6.32 -12.61 -6.59
N ASN A 8 7.31 -12.22 -7.37
CA ASN A 8 8.47 -11.44 -6.91
C ASN A 8 8.13 -9.95 -6.65
N THR A 9 6.87 -9.65 -6.36
CA THR A 9 6.38 -8.27 -6.20
C THR A 9 5.38 -8.22 -5.07
N ALA A 10 5.57 -7.28 -4.14
CA ALA A 10 4.58 -7.00 -3.11
C ALA A 10 3.43 -6.19 -3.71
N TYR A 11 2.19 -6.62 -3.46
CA TYR A 11 0.99 -5.89 -3.85
C TYR A 11 0.29 -5.33 -2.60
N ILE A 12 -0.03 -4.05 -2.64
CA ILE A 12 -0.75 -3.34 -1.59
C ILE A 12 -2.14 -3.01 -2.13
N ASP A 13 -3.18 -3.56 -1.49
CA ASP A 13 -4.56 -3.19 -1.80
C ASP A 13 -4.92 -1.88 -1.07
N PRO A 14 -5.14 -0.76 -1.79
CA PRO A 14 -5.43 0.53 -1.18
C PRO A 14 -6.77 0.57 -0.43
N PHE A 15 -7.72 -0.31 -0.75
CA PHE A 15 -9.01 -0.40 -0.03
C PHE A 15 -8.87 -1.04 1.35
N GLN A 16 -7.87 -1.90 1.53
CA GLN A 16 -7.54 -2.56 2.80
C GLN A 16 -6.33 -1.93 3.51
N CYS A 17 -5.71 -0.90 2.92
CA CYS A 17 -4.49 -0.29 3.45
C CYS A 17 -4.79 0.76 4.52
N PHE A 18 -4.53 0.42 5.79
CA PHE A 18 -4.70 1.30 6.94
C PHE A 18 -3.77 2.53 6.99
N GLY A 19 -2.78 2.62 6.08
CA GLY A 19 -1.83 3.73 6.05
C GLY A 19 -0.77 3.69 7.16
N CYS A 20 -0.47 2.51 7.73
CA CYS A 20 0.50 2.37 8.83
C CYS A 20 1.97 2.64 8.46
N GLY A 21 2.32 2.68 7.17
CA GLY A 21 3.66 3.03 6.69
C GLY A 21 4.73 1.93 6.80
N LEU A 22 4.42 0.77 7.39
CA LEU A 22 5.37 -0.34 7.53
C LEU A 22 5.91 -0.83 6.18
N CYS A 23 5.06 -0.93 5.17
CA CYS A 23 5.47 -1.36 3.84
C CYS A 23 6.44 -0.39 3.15
N ALA A 24 6.33 0.91 3.39
CA ALA A 24 7.26 1.91 2.86
C ALA A 24 8.60 1.87 3.61
N THR A 25 8.55 1.68 4.94
CA THR A 25 9.76 1.65 5.80
C THR A 25 10.62 0.40 5.57
N GLU A 26 9.98 -0.76 5.43
CA GLU A 26 10.68 -2.04 5.30
C GLU A 26 11.08 -2.36 3.86
N CYS A 27 10.64 -1.58 2.86
CA CYS A 27 10.94 -1.88 1.46
C CYS A 27 12.38 -1.48 1.13
N PRO A 28 13.30 -2.44 0.88
CA PRO A 28 14.69 -2.12 0.57
C PRO A 28 14.86 -1.44 -0.80
N GLN A 29 13.83 -1.52 -1.65
CA GLN A 29 13.84 -0.95 -2.98
C GLN A 29 13.11 0.40 -3.06
N ASP A 30 12.58 0.91 -1.95
CA ASP A 30 11.80 2.15 -1.91
C ASP A 30 10.64 2.14 -2.93
N ALA A 31 10.04 0.97 -3.15
CA ALA A 31 9.07 0.77 -4.24
C ALA A 31 7.66 1.32 -3.94
N VAL A 32 7.45 1.89 -2.76
CA VAL A 32 6.13 2.30 -2.25
C VAL A 32 6.21 3.75 -1.77
N THR A 33 5.30 4.58 -2.25
CA THR A 33 5.16 5.97 -1.82
C THR A 33 3.86 6.17 -1.07
N MET A 34 3.93 6.84 0.08
CA MET A 34 2.76 7.22 0.86
C MET A 34 2.12 8.46 0.26
N VAL A 35 0.79 8.43 0.08
CA VAL A 35 0.00 9.55 -0.44
C VAL A 35 -1.21 9.79 0.47
N GLU A 36 -1.74 11.00 0.43
CA GLU A 36 -2.91 11.37 1.21
C GLU A 36 -4.16 10.69 0.65
N ARG A 37 -4.97 10.06 1.50
CA ARG A 37 -6.19 9.37 1.05
C ARG A 37 -7.16 10.33 0.35
N ALA A 38 -7.22 11.57 0.82
CA ALA A 38 -8.06 12.63 0.24
C ALA A 38 -7.68 13.00 -1.20
N SER A 39 -6.45 12.74 -1.66
CA SER A 39 -6.06 13.02 -3.04
C SER A 39 -6.55 11.96 -4.04
N LEU A 40 -7.15 10.86 -3.56
CA LEU A 40 -7.68 9.77 -4.37
C LEU A 40 -9.21 9.70 -4.22
N PRO A 41 -10.00 10.21 -5.19
CA PRO A 41 -11.46 10.26 -5.09
C PRO A 41 -12.10 8.88 -4.87
N ALA A 42 -11.51 7.83 -5.47
CA ALA A 42 -11.97 6.45 -5.34
C ALA A 42 -11.82 5.88 -3.92
N LEU A 43 -10.96 6.49 -3.10
CA LEU A 43 -10.66 6.07 -1.72
C LEU A 43 -11.24 7.00 -0.65
N ALA A 44 -11.84 8.13 -1.04
CA ALA A 44 -12.24 9.22 -0.13
C ALA A 44 -13.29 8.82 0.91
N ASN A 45 -14.12 7.81 0.61
CA ASN A 45 -15.20 7.33 1.50
C ASN A 45 -14.93 5.94 2.09
N VAL A 46 -13.68 5.51 2.04
CA VAL A 46 -13.28 4.20 2.53
C VAL A 46 -12.75 4.42 3.95
N TRP A 47 -13.60 4.07 4.92
CA TRP A 47 -13.52 4.20 6.41
C TRP A 47 -13.46 5.61 6.99
#